data_AF-A0A2T0KKD5-F1
#
_entry.id   AF-A0A2T0KKD5-F1
#
_cell.length_a   1.000
_cell.length_b   1.000
_cell.length_c   1.000
_cell.angle_alpha   90.00
_cell.angle_beta   90.00
_cell.angle_gamma   90.00
#
_symmetry.space_group_name_H-M   'P 1'
#
loop_
_entity.id
_entity.type
_entity.pdbx_description
1 polymer ?
#
loop_
_entity_poly.entity_id
_entity_poly.type
_entity_poly.pdbx_seq_one_letter_code
_entity_poly.pdbx_strand_id
1 'polypeptide(L)'
;MTVAGLMLCLAVPVVIGFGGPAGMVAGALLVLLAAMADGLDGAVAVITGRVTKAGYVYDSVADRLGEAAWLTAFWLAGVPAWLAVATGAASWLHEYLRARATGAGMTEIGAVTVGERPARVSVAVTALILAPIAALLVPAWVAGVLTAAAAVWLLLQVIGLAQLTVAVHAALR
;
A
#
# COMPACT_ATOMS: atom_id res chain seq x y z
N MET A 1 15.23 9.76 1.94
CA MET A 1 14.92 9.09 0.65
C MET A 1 13.43 9.02 0.34
N THR A 2 12.55 9.37 1.28
CA THR A 2 11.08 9.49 1.12
C THR A 2 10.61 10.14 -0.19
N VAL A 3 11.22 11.25 -0.63
CA VAL A 3 10.84 11.91 -1.90
C VAL A 3 11.12 11.00 -3.10
N ALA A 4 12.27 10.33 -3.13
CA ALA A 4 12.60 9.41 -4.21
C ALA A 4 11.66 8.19 -4.22
N GLY A 5 11.35 7.62 -3.04
CA GLY A 5 10.37 6.54 -2.90
C GLY A 5 8.98 6.94 -3.40
N LEU A 6 8.52 8.15 -3.03
CA LEU A 6 7.27 8.70 -3.53
C LEU A 6 7.26 8.88 -5.06
N MET A 7 8.36 9.39 -5.63
CA MET A 7 8.46 9.56 -7.08
C MET A 7 8.40 8.22 -7.82
N LEU A 8 8.97 7.15 -7.26
CA LEU A 8 8.81 5.79 -7.80
C LEU A 8 7.34 5.34 -7.78
N CYS A 9 6.61 5.59 -6.69
CA CYS A 9 5.19 5.29 -6.60
C CYS A 9 4.35 6.09 -7.60
N LEU A 10 4.62 7.38 -7.76
CA LEU A 10 3.92 8.26 -8.70
C LEU A 10 4.18 7.89 -10.18
N ALA A 11 5.31 7.24 -10.47
CA ALA A 11 5.60 6.72 -11.80
C ALA A 11 4.80 5.46 -12.15
N VAL A 12 4.27 4.71 -11.18
CA VAL A 12 3.49 3.47 -11.40
C VAL A 12 2.28 3.66 -12.34
N PRO A 13 1.35 4.61 -12.11
CA PRO A 13 0.24 4.83 -13.04
C PRO A 13 0.70 5.25 -14.44
N VAL A 14 1.82 5.98 -14.55
CA VAL A 14 2.38 6.41 -15.84
C VAL A 14 2.89 5.19 -16.63
N VAL A 15 3.73 4.35 -16.04
CA VAL A 15 4.30 3.19 -16.75
C VAL A 15 3.22 2.18 -17.15
N ILE A 16 2.19 1.99 -16.31
CA ILE A 16 1.06 1.11 -16.62
C ILE A 16 0.20 1.68 -17.75
N GLY A 17 -0.08 2.99 -17.73
CA GLY A 17 -0.87 3.67 -18.74
C GLY A 17 -0.25 3.66 -20.14
N PHE A 18 1.09 3.74 -20.25
CA PHE A 18 1.78 3.81 -21.54
C PHE A 18 2.47 2.51 -21.97
N GLY A 19 2.72 1.57 -21.06
CA GLY A 19 3.60 0.41 -21.31
C GLY A 19 2.88 -0.91 -21.58
N GLY A 20 1.55 -0.97 -21.53
CA GLY A 20 0.80 -2.22 -21.68
C GLY A 20 1.28 -3.31 -20.69
N PRO A 21 1.41 -4.58 -21.10
CA PRO A 21 1.89 -5.66 -20.22
C PRO A 21 3.28 -5.42 -19.63
N ALA A 22 4.22 -4.88 -20.42
CA ALA A 22 5.56 -4.54 -19.94
C ALA A 22 5.53 -3.41 -18.90
N GLY A 23 4.59 -2.46 -19.07
CA GLY A 23 4.32 -1.39 -18.12
C GLY A 23 3.88 -1.91 -16.75
N MET A 24 3.12 -3.00 -16.70
CA MET A 24 2.70 -3.64 -15.43
C MET A 24 3.88 -4.27 -14.70
N VAL A 25 4.77 -4.96 -15.41
CA VAL A 25 5.99 -5.54 -14.82
C VAL A 25 6.93 -4.43 -14.31
N ALA A 26 7.09 -3.35 -15.09
CA ALA A 26 7.83 -2.18 -14.64
C ALA A 26 7.18 -1.54 -13.40
N GLY A 27 5.84 -1.44 -13.38
CA GLY A 27 5.09 -0.98 -12.22
C GLY A 27 5.35 -1.83 -10.97
N ALA A 28 5.36 -3.16 -11.10
CA ALA A 28 5.68 -4.06 -10.00
C ALA A 28 7.10 -3.82 -9.44
N LEU A 29 8.07 -3.61 -10.33
CA LEU A 29 9.45 -3.28 -9.94
C LEU A 29 9.52 -1.92 -9.22
N LEU A 30 8.81 -0.90 -9.71
CA LEU A 30 8.76 0.41 -9.07
C LEU A 30 8.16 0.34 -7.66
N VAL A 31 7.06 -0.39 -7.48
CA VAL A 31 6.44 -0.64 -6.17
C VAL A 31 7.44 -1.31 -5.22
N LEU A 32 8.13 -2.35 -5.70
CA LEU A 32 9.13 -3.06 -4.89
C LEU A 32 10.29 -2.15 -4.50
N LEU A 33 10.85 -1.40 -5.45
CA LEU A 33 11.95 -0.47 -5.20
C LEU A 33 11.55 0.64 -4.22
N ALA A 34 10.32 1.17 -4.32
CA ALA A 34 9.80 2.14 -3.37
C ALA A 34 9.69 1.54 -1.97
N ALA A 35 9.11 0.34 -1.83
CA ALA A 35 8.99 -0.34 -0.54
C ALA A 35 10.35 -0.68 0.09
N MET A 36 11.34 -1.06 -0.73
CA MET A 36 12.71 -1.28 -0.26
C MET A 36 13.40 0.02 0.16
N ALA A 37 13.22 1.10 -0.62
CA ALA A 37 13.78 2.40 -0.29
C ALA A 37 13.26 2.91 1.06
N ASP A 38 11.96 2.75 1.34
CA ASP A 38 11.37 3.16 2.62
C ASP A 38 11.89 2.32 3.78
N GLY A 39 11.97 0.99 3.62
CA GLY A 39 12.50 0.09 4.64
C GLY A 39 13.97 0.39 4.99
N LEU A 40 14.78 0.68 3.96
CA LEU A 40 16.19 1.05 4.13
C LEU A 40 16.35 2.43 4.76
N ASP A 41 15.59 3.44 4.33
CA ASP A 41 15.64 4.80 4.89
C ASP A 41 15.27 4.78 6.38
N GLY A 42 14.24 4.01 6.75
CA GLY A 42 13.85 3.80 8.15
C GLY A 42 14.95 3.14 8.98
N ALA A 43 15.53 2.04 8.48
CA ALA A 43 16.61 1.35 9.19
C ALA A 43 17.87 2.23 9.33
N VAL A 44 18.27 2.92 8.27
CA VAL A 44 19.43 3.83 8.26
C VAL A 44 19.18 5.00 9.21
N ALA A 45 17.99 5.59 9.23
CA ALA A 45 17.65 6.69 10.14
C ALA A 45 17.76 6.26 11.61
N VAL A 46 17.31 5.04 11.94
CA VAL A 46 17.43 4.46 13.29
C VAL A 46 18.90 4.24 13.66
N ILE A 47 19.67 3.57 12.79
CA ILE A 47 21.08 3.24 13.06
C ILE A 47 21.95 4.51 13.17
N THR A 48 21.64 5.54 12.38
CA THR A 48 22.41 6.80 12.35
C THR A 48 21.93 7.84 13.36
N GLY A 49 20.90 7.54 14.15
CA GLY A 49 20.32 8.48 15.13
C GLY A 49 19.67 9.72 14.49
N ARG A 50 19.26 9.62 13.22
CA ARG A 50 18.66 10.72 12.43
C ARG A 50 17.14 10.70 12.41
N VAL A 51 16.50 9.89 13.26
CA VAL A 51 15.04 9.85 13.36
C VAL A 51 14.52 11.19 13.85
N THR A 52 13.66 11.83 13.06
CA THR A 52 13.00 13.10 13.43
C THR A 52 11.49 12.95 13.43
N LYS A 53 10.80 13.70 14.31
CA LYS A 53 9.33 13.72 14.37
C LYS A 53 8.71 14.19 13.04
N ALA A 54 9.33 15.17 12.38
CA ALA A 54 8.89 15.64 11.08
C ALA A 54 9.04 14.56 10.00
N GLY A 55 10.17 13.84 9.97
CA GLY A 55 10.39 12.73 9.05
C GLY A 55 9.34 11.63 9.19
N TYR A 56 9.00 11.25 10.42
CA TYR A 56 7.94 10.27 10.71
C TYR A 56 6.58 10.67 10.10
N VAL A 57 6.21 11.96 10.19
CA VAL A 57 4.97 12.48 9.60
C VAL A 57 5.04 12.45 8.06
N TYR A 58 6.14 12.93 7.48
CA TYR A 58 6.27 12.97 6.01
C TYR A 58 6.33 11.57 5.39
N ASP A 59 6.95 10.61 6.05
CA ASP A 59 6.97 9.20 5.64
C ASP A 59 5.55 8.63 5.61
N SER A 60 4.78 8.89 6.67
CA SER A 60 3.37 8.47 6.76
C SER A 60 2.51 9.09 5.64
N VAL A 61 2.76 10.34 5.25
CA VAL A 61 2.06 11.01 4.14
C VAL A 61 2.49 10.45 2.79
N ALA A 62 3.80 10.27 2.57
CA ALA A 62 4.34 9.75 1.32
C ALA A 62 3.82 8.34 1.02
N ASP A 63 3.72 7.50 2.03
CA ASP A 63 3.11 6.18 1.92
C ASP A 63 1.65 6.21 1.44
N ARG A 64 0.85 7.12 2.00
CA ARG A 64 -0.58 7.26 1.63
C ARG A 64 -0.72 7.75 0.20
N LEU A 65 0.12 8.69 -0.22
CA LEU A 65 0.18 9.13 -1.61
C LEU A 65 0.67 8.00 -2.54
N GLY A 66 1.61 7.17 -2.08
CA GLY A 66 2.10 6.02 -2.83
C GLY A 66 1.02 4.97 -3.06
N GLU A 67 0.28 4.59 -2.01
CA GLU A 67 -0.86 3.67 -2.11
C GLU A 67 -1.96 4.22 -3.04
N ALA A 68 -2.24 5.53 -2.97
CA ALA A 68 -3.17 6.18 -3.89
C ALA A 68 -2.69 6.10 -5.35
N ALA A 69 -1.39 6.25 -5.60
CA ALA A 69 -0.84 6.10 -6.94
C ALA A 69 -0.98 4.67 -7.47
N TRP A 70 -0.75 3.64 -6.63
CA TRP A 70 -0.92 2.25 -7.03
C TRP A 70 -2.38 1.91 -7.33
N LEU A 71 -3.32 2.35 -6.48
CA LEU A 71 -4.75 2.15 -6.69
C LEU A 71 -5.27 2.94 -7.90
N THR A 72 -4.71 4.11 -8.19
CA THR A 72 -4.97 4.85 -9.43
C THR A 72 -4.53 4.05 -10.63
N ALA A 73 -3.36 3.41 -10.58
CA ALA A 73 -2.89 2.56 -11.66
C ALA A 73 -3.80 1.33 -11.88
N PHE A 74 -4.31 0.73 -10.81
CA PHE A 74 -5.29 -0.35 -10.88
C PHE A 74 -6.59 0.11 -11.55
N TRP A 75 -7.09 1.29 -11.17
CA TRP A 75 -8.27 1.88 -11.79
C TRP A 75 -8.07 2.14 -13.28
N LEU A 76 -6.94 2.74 -13.68
CA LEU A 76 -6.59 2.96 -15.08
C LEU A 76 -6.48 1.65 -15.88
N ALA A 77 -6.13 0.55 -15.22
CA ALA A 77 -6.05 -0.79 -15.79
C ALA A 77 -7.38 -1.58 -15.75
N GLY A 78 -8.49 -0.92 -15.38
CA GLY A 78 -9.85 -1.47 -15.48
C GLY A 78 -10.47 -1.95 -14.18
N VAL A 79 -9.83 -1.73 -13.02
CA VAL A 79 -10.47 -1.98 -11.71
C VAL A 79 -11.60 -0.97 -11.50
N PRO A 80 -12.80 -1.38 -11.03
CA PRO A 80 -13.89 -0.45 -10.76
C PRO A 80 -13.49 0.66 -9.79
N ALA A 81 -13.81 1.91 -10.13
CA ALA A 81 -13.43 3.08 -9.33
C ALA A 81 -13.91 2.99 -7.87
N TRP A 82 -15.14 2.52 -7.66
CA TRP A 82 -15.70 2.35 -6.31
C TRP A 82 -14.86 1.40 -5.45
N LEU A 83 -14.29 0.34 -6.06
CA LEU A 83 -13.47 -0.64 -5.36
C LEU A 83 -12.11 -0.04 -5.01
N ALA A 84 -11.46 0.62 -5.97
CA ALA A 84 -10.19 1.30 -5.72
C ALA A 84 -10.30 2.36 -4.60
N VAL A 85 -11.37 3.16 -4.63
CA VAL A 85 -11.66 4.17 -3.59
C VAL A 85 -11.93 3.50 -2.24
N ALA A 86 -12.75 2.44 -2.20
CA ALA A 86 -13.04 1.72 -0.96
C ALA A 86 -11.77 1.10 -0.34
N THR A 87 -10.90 0.49 -1.15
CA THR A 87 -9.62 -0.07 -0.71
C THR A 87 -8.70 1.00 -0.14
N GLY A 88 -8.59 2.16 -0.80
CA GLY A 88 -7.81 3.30 -0.32
C GLY A 88 -8.34 3.87 0.99
N ALA A 89 -9.66 4.10 1.06
CA ALA A 89 -10.33 4.61 2.26
C ALA A 89 -10.17 3.66 3.46
N ALA A 90 -10.31 2.35 3.25
CA ALA A 90 -10.12 1.35 4.30
C ALA A 90 -8.65 1.28 4.77
N SER A 91 -7.69 1.42 3.84
CA SER A 91 -6.25 1.48 4.16
C SER A 91 -5.94 2.70 5.03
N TRP A 92 -6.46 3.86 4.66
CA TRP A 92 -6.21 5.09 5.41
C TRP A 92 -6.95 5.13 6.74
N LEU A 93 -8.16 4.58 6.83
CA LEU A 93 -8.90 4.45 8.09
C LEU A 93 -8.14 3.56 9.09
N HIS A 94 -7.54 2.48 8.60
CA HIS A 94 -6.70 1.59 9.41
C HIS A 94 -5.50 2.33 10.02
N GLU A 95 -4.72 3.04 9.19
CA GLU A 95 -3.58 3.82 9.69
C GLU A 95 -4.00 5.02 10.56
N TYR A 96 -5.16 5.64 10.26
CA TYR A 96 -5.70 6.73 11.08
C TYR A 96 -6.08 6.25 12.48
N LEU A 97 -6.79 5.11 12.59
CA LEU A 97 -7.14 4.52 13.87
C LEU A 97 -5.86 4.25 14.69
N ARG A 98 -4.84 3.67 14.06
CA ARG A 98 -3.54 3.41 14.68
C ARG A 98 -2.91 4.69 15.22
N ALA A 99 -2.80 5.72 14.38
CA ALA A 99 -2.20 7.00 14.77
C ALA A 99 -2.97 7.65 15.94
N ARG A 100 -4.30 7.59 15.94
CA ARG A 100 -5.13 8.12 17.03
C ARG A 100 -5.01 7.31 18.31
N ALA A 101 -4.92 5.98 18.22
CA ALA A 101 -4.74 5.12 19.37
C ALA A 101 -3.38 5.36 20.05
N THR A 102 -2.30 5.43 19.27
CA THR A 102 -0.97 5.78 19.79
C THR A 102 -0.97 7.17 20.42
N GLY A 103 -1.61 8.16 19.78
CA GLY A 103 -1.77 9.50 20.35
C GLY A 103 -2.61 9.55 21.64
N ALA A 104 -3.47 8.56 21.87
CA ALA A 104 -4.28 8.42 23.08
C ALA A 104 -3.57 7.66 24.21
N GLY A 105 -2.31 7.25 24.02
CA GLY A 105 -1.50 6.58 25.04
C GLY A 105 -1.34 5.06 24.85
N MET A 106 -1.81 4.50 23.74
CA MET A 106 -1.54 3.09 23.41
C MET A 106 -0.06 2.92 23.02
N THR A 107 0.75 2.41 23.94
CA THR A 107 2.21 2.22 23.78
C THR A 107 2.59 0.87 23.20
N GLU A 108 1.80 -0.18 23.47
CA GLU A 108 2.00 -1.49 22.87
C GLU A 108 1.13 -1.64 21.63
N ILE A 109 1.73 -1.52 20.44
CA ILE A 109 1.11 -1.99 19.20
C ILE A 109 1.28 -3.53 19.20
N GLY A 110 0.61 -4.22 20.12
CA GLY A 110 0.74 -5.66 20.35
C GLY A 110 0.10 -6.54 19.28
N ALA A 111 -0.67 -5.96 18.36
CA ALA A 111 -1.34 -6.69 17.29
C ALA A 111 -0.75 -6.28 15.92
N VAL A 112 0.17 -7.11 15.41
CA VAL A 112 0.45 -7.12 13.96
C VAL A 112 -0.84 -7.57 13.28
N THR A 113 -1.42 -6.67 12.48
CA THR A 113 -2.67 -6.95 11.77
C THR A 113 -2.40 -7.59 10.42
N VAL A 114 -3.41 -8.20 9.80
CA VAL A 114 -3.27 -8.65 8.41
C VAL A 114 -3.29 -7.50 7.40
N GLY A 115 -3.71 -6.32 7.83
CA GLY A 115 -3.82 -5.10 7.03
C GLY A 115 -2.56 -4.24 7.02
N GLU A 116 -1.39 -4.77 7.41
CA GLU A 116 -0.13 -4.00 7.41
C GLU A 116 0.34 -3.64 6.00
N ARG A 117 1.15 -2.59 5.91
CA ARG A 117 1.76 -2.12 4.65
C ARG A 117 2.50 -3.20 3.86
N PRO A 118 3.31 -4.10 4.45
CA PRO A 118 3.96 -5.16 3.70
C PRO A 118 2.97 -6.12 3.01
N ALA A 119 1.79 -6.37 3.61
CA ALA A 119 0.74 -7.18 2.99
C ALA A 119 0.16 -6.46 1.77
N ARG A 120 -0.11 -5.15 1.90
CA ARG A 120 -0.58 -4.28 0.79
C ARG A 120 0.42 -4.22 -0.38
N VAL A 121 1.71 -4.05 -0.07
CA VAL A 121 2.81 -4.11 -1.05
C VAL A 121 2.85 -5.46 -1.76
N SER A 122 2.76 -6.55 -1.00
CA SER A 122 2.77 -7.91 -1.57
C SER A 122 1.61 -8.12 -2.54
N VAL A 123 0.39 -7.73 -2.15
CA VAL A 123 -0.79 -7.81 -3.04
C VAL A 123 -0.59 -6.97 -4.30
N ALA A 124 -0.10 -5.73 -4.17
CA ALA A 124 0.14 -4.87 -5.33
C ALA A 124 1.16 -5.46 -6.30
N VAL A 125 2.32 -5.89 -5.81
CA VAL A 125 3.39 -6.48 -6.63
C VAL A 125 2.92 -7.77 -7.29
N THR A 126 2.29 -8.68 -6.55
CA THR A 126 1.78 -9.95 -7.08
C THR A 126 0.75 -9.71 -8.18
N ALA A 127 -0.19 -8.79 -7.97
CA ALA A 127 -1.21 -8.47 -8.98
C ALA A 127 -0.61 -7.92 -10.27
N LEU A 128 0.37 -7.01 -10.16
CA LEU A 128 1.04 -6.39 -11.30
C LEU A 128 1.93 -7.38 -12.08
N ILE A 129 2.39 -8.47 -11.45
CA ILE A 129 3.08 -9.56 -12.13
C ILE A 129 2.09 -10.55 -12.77
N LEU A 130 1.02 -10.91 -12.06
CA LEU A 130 0.06 -11.90 -12.53
C LEU A 130 -0.85 -11.39 -13.66
N ALA A 131 -1.21 -10.11 -13.65
CA ALA A 131 -2.07 -9.51 -14.68
C ALA A 131 -1.51 -9.67 -16.12
N PRO A 132 -0.25 -9.31 -16.42
CA PRO A 132 0.31 -9.52 -17.76
C PRO A 132 0.49 -11.01 -18.09
N ILE A 133 0.72 -11.89 -17.12
CA ILE A 133 0.78 -13.35 -17.34
C ILE A 133 -0.60 -13.88 -17.75
N ALA A 134 -1.66 -13.46 -17.06
CA ALA A 134 -3.04 -13.82 -17.40
C ALA A 134 -3.42 -13.32 -18.80
N ALA A 135 -2.91 -12.16 -19.20
CA ALA A 135 -3.12 -11.61 -20.54
C ALA A 135 -2.58 -12.51 -21.67
N LEU A 136 -1.56 -13.35 -21.39
CA LEU A 136 -1.02 -14.31 -22.36
C LEU A 136 -2.02 -15.43 -22.69
N LEU A 137 -2.93 -15.75 -21.75
CA LEU A 137 -3.99 -16.73 -21.95
C LEU A 137 -5.23 -16.07 -22.54
N VAL A 138 -5.70 -15.01 -21.87
CA VAL A 138 -6.89 -14.25 -22.28
C VAL A 138 -6.66 -12.77 -21.95
N PRO A 139 -6.50 -11.89 -22.96
CA PRO A 139 -6.22 -10.46 -22.73
C PRO A 139 -7.21 -9.75 -21.80
N ALA A 140 -8.49 -10.16 -21.84
CA ALA A 140 -9.54 -9.59 -21.00
C ALA A 140 -9.38 -9.91 -19.49
N TRP A 141 -8.52 -10.85 -19.10
CA TRP A 141 -8.35 -11.26 -17.70
C TRP A 141 -7.52 -10.28 -16.88
N VAL A 142 -6.79 -9.34 -17.51
CA VAL A 142 -6.00 -8.29 -16.82
C VAL A 142 -6.84 -7.59 -15.75
N ALA A 143 -7.98 -7.02 -16.15
CA ALA A 143 -8.86 -6.29 -15.25
C ALA A 143 -9.44 -7.20 -14.15
N GLY A 144 -9.73 -8.46 -14.48
CA GLY A 144 -10.22 -9.45 -13.52
C GLY A 144 -9.20 -9.76 -12.43
N VAL A 145 -7.93 -9.99 -12.79
CA VAL A 145 -6.84 -10.24 -11.84
C VAL A 145 -6.61 -9.04 -10.92
N LEU A 146 -6.54 -7.83 -11.49
CA LEU A 146 -6.35 -6.61 -10.70
C LEU A 146 -7.55 -6.32 -9.79
N THR A 147 -8.77 -6.61 -10.25
CA THR A 147 -10.00 -6.45 -9.46
C THR A 147 -10.01 -7.45 -8.29
N ALA A 148 -9.64 -8.70 -8.53
CA ALA A 148 -9.51 -9.70 -7.48
C ALA A 148 -8.45 -9.29 -6.44
N ALA A 149 -7.30 -8.76 -6.88
CA ALA A 149 -6.28 -8.24 -5.99
C ALA A 149 -6.76 -7.03 -5.17
N ALA A 150 -7.46 -6.08 -5.78
CA ALA A 150 -8.05 -4.93 -5.07
C ALA A 150 -9.08 -5.37 -4.01
N ALA A 151 -9.87 -6.42 -4.30
CA ALA A 151 -10.81 -7.01 -3.36
C ALA A 151 -10.10 -7.74 -2.22
N VAL A 152 -9.02 -8.49 -2.50
CA VAL A 152 -8.18 -9.12 -1.47
C VAL A 152 -7.55 -8.06 -0.57
N TRP A 153 -6.99 -6.99 -1.15
CA TRP A 153 -6.46 -5.86 -0.38
C TRP A 153 -7.56 -5.28 0.52
N LEU A 154 -8.74 -4.95 -0.02
CA LEU A 154 -9.85 -4.42 0.77
C LEU A 154 -10.22 -5.35 1.94
N LEU A 155 -10.31 -6.66 1.68
CA LEU A 155 -10.60 -7.66 2.70
C LEU A 155 -9.55 -7.65 3.82
N LEU A 156 -8.26 -7.60 3.47
CA LEU A 156 -7.17 -7.49 4.45
C LEU A 156 -7.30 -6.22 5.30
N GLN A 157 -7.71 -5.09 4.72
CA GLN A 157 -7.94 -3.87 5.49
C GLN A 157 -9.14 -3.95 6.42
N VAL A 158 -10.23 -4.56 5.98
CA VAL A 158 -11.42 -4.75 6.83
C VAL A 158 -11.10 -5.65 8.02
N ILE A 159 -10.40 -6.77 7.78
CA ILE A 159 -9.99 -7.69 8.84
C ILE A 159 -8.97 -7.01 9.77
N GLY A 160 -7.97 -6.32 9.20
CA GLY A 160 -6.96 -5.60 9.98
C GLY A 160 -7.56 -4.49 10.84
N LEU A 161 -8.54 -3.75 10.31
CA LEU A 161 -9.28 -2.73 11.06
C LEU A 161 -10.07 -3.32 12.22
N ALA A 162 -10.71 -4.47 12.03
CA ALA A 162 -11.39 -5.17 13.12
C ALA A 162 -10.40 -5.61 14.21
N GLN A 163 -9.27 -6.22 13.82
CA GLN A 163 -8.20 -6.63 14.73
C GLN A 163 -7.65 -5.44 15.53
N LEU A 164 -7.37 -4.33 14.84
CA LEU A 164 -6.87 -3.11 15.47
C LEU A 164 -7.91 -2.51 16.43
N THR A 165 -9.18 -2.47 16.05
CA THR A 165 -10.24 -1.94 16.92
C THR A 165 -10.36 -2.73 18.22
N VAL A 166 -10.27 -4.06 18.15
CA VAL A 166 -10.25 -4.92 19.34
C VAL A 166 -9.03 -4.64 20.21
N ALA A 167 -7.84 -4.51 19.61
CA ALA A 167 -6.61 -4.20 20.33
C ALA A 167 -6.68 -2.84 21.03
N VAL A 168 -7.19 -1.81 20.34
CA VAL A 168 -7.38 -0.46 20.89
C VAL A 168 -8.34 -0.49 22.08
N HIS A 169 -9.43 -1.24 21.97
CA HIS A 169 -10.40 -1.37 23.05
C HIS A 169 -9.81 -2.05 24.29
N ALA A 170 -8.97 -3.07 24.09
CA ALA A 170 -8.31 -3.78 25.18
C ALA A 170 -7.22 -2.94 25.86
N ALA A 171 -6.53 -2.06 25.11
CA ALA A 171 -5.42 -1.27 25.63
C ALA A 171 -5.84 0.04 26.31
N LEU A 172 -6.99 0.60 25.96
CA LEU A 172 -7.46 1.92 26.44
C LEU A 172 -8.65 1.85 27.41
N ARG A 173 -8.98 0.66 27.92
CA ARG A 173 -9.95 0.45 28.99
C ARG A 173 -9.25 -0.07 30.23
#